data_AF-F6X990-F1
#
_entry.id   AF-F6X990-F1
#
_cell.length_a   1.000
_cell.length_b   1.000
_cell.length_c   1.000
_cell.angle_alpha   90.00
_cell.angle_beta   90.00
_cell.angle_gamma   90.00
#
_symmetry.space_group_name_H-M   'P 1'
#
loop_
_entity.id
_entity.type
_entity.pdbx_description
1 polymer ?
#
loop_
_entity_poly.entity_id
_entity_poly.type
_entity_poly.pdbx_seq_one_letter_code
_entity_poly.pdbx_strand_id
1 'polypeptide(L)'
;MKQLLSPVLLSLFGFFLGAVHGTHYRMYGYPPARNYNMRPIVYGSTVLPLSRPMLLNSPPYTTNVRYKPEPKTLQVTQPTERACKSRPMDLVLIIDSSRSVRPQEFEKVKIFLSDMIETLDTGEYATRVAVVNYASTVKTEFYLNTYFNNAEMKKAVSMISPLSTGTMTGLAIQTAIEEVFTEKAGSRRAALGIPKVAIIVTDGRPQDRVQDVAARARAMNIEIYAVGVDRADMKSLRLMASEPLDDHVFYVETYGVIEKLTLKFRESLCGIDACSMGRHDCEHICVSKKDSYFCKCRDGYTLNPDKKTCSRIDICALGRHGCEHICVSSDGSYTCKCRNGYTLNPDKKTCSQEVRRVVQVEDPCKCEALVAFQRKVNTHIESLTSRLEQLTRKLQTYERRQ
;
A
#
# COMPACT_ATOMS: atom_id res chain seq x y z
N MET A 1 -63.84 19.74 -3.38
CA MET A 1 -64.14 20.56 -2.18
C MET A 1 -62.94 21.45 -1.90
N LYS A 2 -63.16 22.78 -1.95
CA LYS A 2 -62.47 23.91 -1.31
C LYS A 2 -60.97 23.77 -0.94
N GLN A 3 -60.10 24.56 -1.59
CA GLN A 3 -59.39 25.76 -1.04
C GLN A 3 -58.03 25.38 -0.44
N LEU A 4 -56.91 26.12 -0.49
CA LEU A 4 -56.53 27.53 -0.69
C LEU A 4 -54.97 27.48 -0.84
N LEU A 5 -54.28 28.12 -1.79
CA LEU A 5 -53.66 29.46 -1.69
C LEU A 5 -52.71 29.70 -2.88
N SER A 6 -52.52 30.99 -3.17
CA SER A 6 -51.92 31.70 -4.32
C SER A 6 -50.70 32.53 -3.81
N PRO A 7 -50.10 33.53 -4.51
CA PRO A 7 -49.56 33.69 -5.89
C PRO A 7 -48.06 34.14 -5.90
N VAL A 8 -47.49 34.42 -7.09
CA VAL A 8 -46.90 35.72 -7.52
C VAL A 8 -45.74 35.53 -8.50
N LEU A 9 -46.00 35.89 -9.77
CA LEU A 9 -45.04 36.34 -10.77
C LEU A 9 -44.67 37.81 -10.51
N LEU A 10 -43.40 38.21 -10.72
CA LEU A 10 -42.94 39.34 -11.55
C LEU A 10 -41.48 39.71 -11.24
N SER A 11 -40.61 39.77 -12.26
CA SER A 11 -39.42 40.63 -12.39
C SER A 11 -38.50 40.07 -13.48
N LEU A 12 -37.96 40.77 -14.48
CA LEU A 12 -38.13 42.10 -15.09
C LEU A 12 -37.26 42.05 -16.35
N PHE A 13 -37.79 42.51 -17.48
CA PHE A 13 -37.06 42.77 -18.73
C PHE A 13 -36.65 44.25 -18.75
N GLY A 14 -35.45 44.57 -19.25
CA GLY A 14 -35.01 45.95 -19.56
C GLY A 14 -33.49 46.02 -19.77
N PHE A 15 -32.98 45.83 -20.98
CA PHE A 15 -32.61 46.87 -21.97
C PHE A 15 -31.60 47.92 -21.47
N PHE A 16 -30.38 47.88 -22.01
CA PHE A 16 -29.67 49.05 -22.51
C PHE A 16 -28.72 48.64 -23.65
N LEU A 17 -28.78 49.41 -24.75
CA LEU A 17 -28.06 49.28 -26.01
C LEU A 17 -27.35 50.63 -26.28
N GLY A 18 -26.15 50.58 -26.85
CA GLY A 18 -25.43 51.69 -27.51
C GLY A 18 -24.36 52.40 -26.65
N ALA A 19 -23.22 52.88 -27.16
CA ALA A 19 -22.62 52.84 -28.50
C ALA A 19 -21.13 53.28 -28.45
N VAL A 20 -20.31 52.63 -29.29
CA VAL A 20 -19.18 53.04 -30.16
C VAL A 20 -18.29 54.29 -29.87
N HIS A 21 -16.97 54.08 -30.12
CA HIS A 21 -15.80 54.95 -30.37
C HIS A 21 -14.82 55.00 -29.18
N GLY A 22 -13.53 54.64 -29.27
CA GLY A 22 -12.58 54.66 -30.37
C GLY A 22 -11.39 55.54 -29.97
N THR A 23 -10.19 54.94 -29.86
CA THR A 23 -8.83 55.49 -30.06
C THR A 23 -7.79 55.36 -28.92
N HIS A 24 -6.56 55.08 -29.38
CA HIS A 24 -5.23 55.28 -28.79
C HIS A 24 -4.63 54.25 -27.81
N TYR A 25 -4.03 53.20 -28.38
CA TYR A 25 -2.83 52.56 -27.81
C TYR A 25 -1.56 53.29 -28.30
N ARG A 26 -0.69 53.67 -27.37
CA ARG A 26 0.57 54.39 -27.62
C ARG A 26 1.74 53.40 -27.65
N MET A 27 2.51 53.48 -28.73
CA MET A 27 3.77 52.78 -28.98
C MET A 27 4.86 53.12 -27.97
N TYR A 28 5.67 52.12 -27.62
CA TYR A 28 7.11 52.28 -27.39
C TYR A 28 7.83 51.26 -28.29
N GLY A 29 8.62 51.76 -29.23
CA GLY A 29 9.58 50.99 -30.02
C GLY A 29 11.00 51.45 -29.70
N TYR A 30 11.98 50.56 -29.90
CA TYR A 30 13.42 50.76 -30.22
C TYR A 30 14.12 49.38 -30.24
N PRO A 31 15.26 49.16 -30.94
CA PRO A 31 15.43 48.92 -32.39
C PRO A 31 16.13 47.56 -32.72
N PRO A 32 16.39 47.21 -34.01
CA PRO A 32 17.00 45.92 -34.40
C PRO A 32 18.47 46.01 -34.85
N ALA A 33 19.24 44.92 -34.67
CA ALA A 33 20.49 44.51 -35.36
C ALA A 33 21.10 43.32 -34.57
N ARG A 34 21.73 42.26 -35.11
CA ARG A 34 22.42 42.03 -36.40
C ARG A 34 22.60 40.51 -36.61
N ASN A 35 22.57 40.11 -37.88
CA ASN A 35 22.94 38.79 -38.40
C ASN A 35 24.44 38.50 -38.24
N TYR A 36 24.80 37.25 -37.92
CA TYR A 36 26.07 36.65 -38.35
C TYR A 36 25.84 35.25 -38.91
N ASN A 37 26.20 35.11 -40.18
CA ASN A 37 26.32 33.88 -40.94
C ASN A 37 27.48 33.04 -40.39
N MET A 38 27.29 31.71 -40.28
CA MET A 38 28.40 30.75 -40.32
C MET A 38 28.11 29.66 -41.34
N ARG A 39 29.07 29.47 -42.24
CA ARG A 39 29.27 28.26 -43.06
C ARG A 39 30.63 27.66 -42.73
N PRO A 40 30.82 26.35 -42.98
CA PRO A 40 31.80 25.52 -42.28
C PRO A 40 33.11 25.34 -43.07
N ILE A 41 34.17 24.92 -42.39
CA ILE A 41 35.38 24.37 -43.02
C ILE A 41 35.77 23.07 -42.32
N VAL A 42 35.94 22.06 -43.18
CA VAL A 42 36.38 20.67 -42.96
C VAL A 42 37.90 20.63 -42.79
N TYR A 43 38.45 19.69 -42.03
CA TYR A 43 39.60 18.83 -42.44
C TYR A 43 39.77 17.69 -41.44
N GLY A 44 39.65 16.46 -41.92
CA GLY A 44 40.13 15.27 -41.22
C GLY A 44 41.58 14.96 -41.60
N SER A 45 42.24 14.14 -40.79
CA SER A 45 43.19 13.11 -41.21
C SER A 45 43.62 12.24 -40.01
N THR A 46 43.62 10.94 -40.28
CA THR A 46 44.23 9.75 -39.63
C THR A 46 45.64 9.99 -39.02
N VAL A 47 46.21 9.22 -38.07
CA VAL A 47 46.47 7.75 -38.03
C VAL A 47 46.97 7.31 -36.61
N LEU A 48 46.39 6.23 -36.04
CA LEU A 48 46.96 4.97 -35.47
C LEU A 48 48.12 4.89 -34.41
N PRO A 49 48.32 3.74 -33.70
CA PRO A 49 48.38 3.64 -32.22
C PRO A 49 49.65 2.92 -31.66
N LEU A 50 49.54 2.33 -30.44
CA LEU A 50 50.46 1.46 -29.64
C LEU A 50 51.13 2.23 -28.47
N SER A 51 51.19 1.81 -27.20
CA SER A 51 51.44 0.48 -26.61
C SER A 51 51.07 0.44 -25.10
N ARG A 52 50.71 -0.75 -24.57
CA ARG A 52 50.64 -1.13 -23.12
C ARG A 52 52.07 -1.42 -22.57
N PRO A 53 52.26 -1.92 -21.32
CA PRO A 53 51.83 -1.51 -19.97
C PRO A 53 53.04 -1.48 -18.98
N MET A 54 52.86 -1.13 -17.70
CA MET A 54 53.37 -1.90 -16.52
C MET A 54 53.19 -1.19 -15.17
N LEU A 55 52.97 -2.01 -14.15
CA LEU A 55 52.83 -1.73 -12.72
C LEU A 55 54.18 -1.40 -12.06
N LEU A 56 54.17 -0.57 -10.99
CA LEU A 56 55.03 -0.80 -9.83
C LEU A 56 54.47 -0.17 -8.54
N ASN A 57 54.53 -0.96 -7.47
CA ASN A 57 54.14 -0.67 -6.08
C ASN A 57 55.06 0.36 -5.40
N SER A 58 54.52 1.11 -4.44
CA SER A 58 55.27 1.62 -3.27
C SER A 58 54.36 1.84 -2.03
N PRO A 59 54.89 1.79 -0.79
CA PRO A 59 54.19 1.42 0.46
C PRO A 59 53.61 2.62 1.26
N PRO A 60 52.89 2.38 2.38
CA PRO A 60 51.99 3.35 3.00
C PRO A 60 52.72 4.30 3.95
N TYR A 61 52.33 5.58 3.93
CA TYR A 61 52.72 6.54 4.97
C TYR A 61 51.51 6.81 5.89
N THR A 62 51.63 6.38 7.13
CA THR A 62 50.66 6.63 8.20
C THR A 62 50.91 7.99 8.82
N THR A 63 49.93 8.88 8.79
CA THR A 63 49.90 10.06 9.67
C THR A 63 48.56 10.09 10.40
N ASN A 64 48.62 9.87 11.72
CA ASN A 64 47.48 9.96 12.61
C ASN A 64 47.20 11.45 12.89
N VAL A 65 46.25 12.04 12.15
CA VAL A 65 45.70 13.35 12.47
C VAL A 65 44.37 13.16 13.18
N ARG A 66 44.33 13.60 14.44
CA ARG A 66 43.18 13.57 15.34
C ARG A 66 42.15 14.62 14.87
N TYR A 67 41.12 14.19 14.14
CA TYR A 67 40.03 15.06 13.71
C TYR A 67 39.11 15.40 14.90
N LYS A 68 38.95 16.69 15.15
CA LYS A 68 37.96 17.28 16.05
C LYS A 68 36.62 17.29 15.30
N PRO A 69 35.50 16.77 15.84
CA PRO A 69 34.24 16.80 15.12
C PRO A 69 33.71 18.24 15.05
N GLU A 70 33.54 18.75 13.82
CA GLU A 70 32.83 20.00 13.56
C GLU A 70 31.35 19.88 13.93
N PRO A 71 30.71 21.00 14.32
CA PRO A 71 29.30 21.01 14.70
C PRO A 71 28.45 20.61 13.50
N LYS A 72 27.63 19.56 13.68
CA LYS A 72 26.66 19.09 12.69
C LYS A 72 25.76 20.26 12.30
N THR A 73 25.96 20.78 11.10
CA THR A 73 24.96 21.60 10.42
C THR A 73 23.66 20.79 10.40
N LEU A 74 22.60 21.39 10.94
CA LEU A 74 21.24 20.89 10.78
C LEU A 74 20.96 20.84 9.28
N GLN A 75 21.14 19.66 8.71
CA GLN A 75 20.66 19.35 7.38
C GLN A 75 19.14 19.43 7.47
N VAL A 76 18.59 20.51 6.92
CA VAL A 76 17.19 20.57 6.54
C VAL A 76 17.01 19.40 5.57
N THR A 77 16.52 18.28 6.08
CA THR A 77 16.15 17.13 5.28
C THR A 77 15.16 17.64 4.26
N GLN A 78 15.57 17.63 2.99
CA GLN A 78 14.66 17.83 1.86
C GLN A 78 13.45 16.92 2.08
N PRO A 79 12.23 17.37 1.74
CA PRO A 79 11.04 16.55 1.92
C PRO A 79 11.31 15.22 1.24
N THR A 80 11.34 14.15 2.03
CA THR A 80 11.40 12.78 1.50
C THR A 80 10.41 12.72 0.36
N GLU A 81 10.89 12.38 -0.84
CA GLU A 81 10.03 12.13 -2.00
C GLU A 81 8.81 11.37 -1.50
N ARG A 82 7.63 11.99 -1.65
CA ARG A 82 6.36 11.38 -1.28
C ARG A 82 6.40 9.97 -1.86
N ALA A 83 6.44 8.95 -1.02
CA ALA A 83 6.54 7.57 -1.44
C ALA A 83 5.24 7.20 -2.14
N CYS A 84 5.18 7.53 -3.43
CA CYS A 84 4.05 7.30 -4.28
C CYS A 84 4.12 5.86 -4.75
N LYS A 85 3.48 4.95 -4.01
CA LYS A 85 3.27 3.60 -4.51
C LYS A 85 2.12 3.65 -5.51
N SER A 86 2.46 3.64 -6.78
CA SER A 86 1.54 3.39 -7.91
C SER A 86 0.58 2.26 -7.56
N ARG A 87 -0.71 2.56 -7.57
CA ARG A 87 -1.72 1.52 -7.41
C ARG A 87 -1.92 0.79 -8.74
N PRO A 88 -2.10 -0.55 -8.73
CA PRO A 88 -2.42 -1.29 -9.94
C PRO A 88 -3.74 -0.79 -10.54
N MET A 89 -3.78 -0.54 -11.86
CA MET A 89 -4.97 -0.09 -12.59
C MET A 89 -5.03 -0.64 -14.01
N ASP A 90 -6.23 -0.71 -14.58
CA ASP A 90 -6.43 -0.99 -16.01
C ASP A 90 -6.67 0.34 -16.73
N LEU A 91 -5.69 0.79 -17.52
CA LEU A 91 -5.71 2.05 -18.25
C LEU A 91 -5.92 1.81 -19.74
N VAL A 92 -6.93 2.45 -20.33
CA VAL A 92 -7.19 2.39 -21.78
C VAL A 92 -7.04 3.79 -22.37
N LEU A 93 -6.17 3.93 -23.37
CA LEU A 93 -5.91 5.17 -24.08
C LEU A 93 -6.67 5.14 -25.40
N ILE A 94 -7.70 5.97 -25.53
CA ILE A 94 -8.56 6.06 -26.72
C ILE A 94 -8.15 7.31 -27.49
N ILE A 95 -7.47 7.13 -28.62
CA ILE A 95 -6.89 8.21 -29.40
C ILE A 95 -7.63 8.45 -30.71
N ASP A 96 -7.99 9.70 -30.93
CA ASP A 96 -8.56 10.18 -32.18
C ASP A 96 -7.45 10.32 -33.24
N SER A 97 -7.64 9.67 -34.39
CA SER A 97 -6.84 9.82 -35.59
C SER A 97 -7.70 10.19 -36.81
N SER A 98 -8.81 10.88 -36.56
CA SER A 98 -9.69 11.39 -37.60
C SER A 98 -9.03 12.46 -38.46
N ARG A 99 -9.71 12.85 -39.54
CA ARG A 99 -9.20 13.83 -40.51
C ARG A 99 -8.97 15.23 -39.90
N SER A 100 -9.68 15.60 -38.83
CA SER A 100 -9.43 16.87 -38.14
C SER A 100 -8.02 16.91 -37.54
N VAL A 101 -7.56 15.75 -37.04
CA VAL A 101 -6.24 15.57 -36.46
C VAL A 101 -5.19 15.59 -37.57
N ARG A 102 -4.47 16.70 -37.70
CA ARG A 102 -3.38 16.82 -38.68
C ARG A 102 -2.25 15.86 -38.34
N PRO A 103 -1.48 15.36 -39.33
CA PRO A 103 -0.38 14.42 -39.06
C PRO A 103 0.62 14.92 -38.02
N GLN A 104 0.93 16.21 -38.01
CA GLN A 104 1.81 16.82 -37.01
C GLN A 104 1.20 16.77 -35.61
N GLU A 105 -0.11 16.97 -35.48
CA GLU A 105 -0.81 16.88 -34.19
C GLU A 105 -0.91 15.42 -33.73
N PHE A 106 -1.07 14.47 -34.64
CA PHE A 106 -1.07 13.05 -34.29
C PHE A 106 0.28 12.57 -33.74
N GLU A 107 1.40 13.03 -34.33
CA GLU A 107 2.73 12.76 -33.76
C GLU A 107 2.88 13.36 -32.36
N LYS A 108 2.24 14.50 -32.07
CA LYS A 108 2.22 15.06 -30.72
C LYS A 108 1.44 14.19 -29.74
N VAL A 109 0.31 13.63 -30.17
CA VAL A 109 -0.44 12.66 -29.36
C VAL A 109 0.42 11.43 -29.06
N LYS A 110 1.17 10.90 -30.03
CA LYS A 110 2.08 9.75 -29.80
C LYS A 110 3.18 10.05 -28.79
N ILE A 111 3.78 11.24 -28.85
CA ILE A 111 4.75 11.70 -27.86
C ILE A 111 4.09 11.77 -26.47
N PHE A 112 2.92 12.41 -26.38
CA PHE A 112 2.14 12.48 -25.14
C PHE A 112 1.88 11.11 -24.50
N LEU A 113 1.39 10.14 -25.28
CA LEU A 113 1.15 8.79 -24.77
C LEU A 113 2.45 8.13 -24.30
N SER A 114 3.55 8.32 -25.05
CA SER A 114 4.85 7.74 -24.72
C SER A 114 5.42 8.29 -23.41
N ASP A 115 5.32 9.60 -23.21
CA ASP A 115 5.77 10.27 -21.98
C ASP A 115 4.90 9.86 -20.79
N MET A 116 3.59 9.76 -20.99
CA MET A 116 2.69 9.29 -19.93
C MET A 116 3.03 7.85 -19.53
N ILE A 117 3.18 6.93 -20.49
CA ILE A 117 3.55 5.52 -20.24
C ILE A 117 4.88 5.43 -19.49
N GLU A 118 5.87 6.26 -19.82
CA GLU A 118 7.17 6.28 -19.14
C GLU A 118 7.08 6.60 -17.64
N THR A 119 6.10 7.40 -17.23
CA THR A 119 5.87 7.72 -15.82
C THR A 119 5.09 6.66 -15.05
N LEU A 120 4.50 5.68 -15.73
CA LEU A 120 3.69 4.64 -15.10
C LEU A 120 4.55 3.46 -14.65
N ASP A 121 4.24 2.94 -13.47
CA ASP A 121 4.70 1.62 -13.03
C ASP A 121 3.81 0.54 -13.67
N THR A 122 4.28 0.01 -14.80
CA THR A 122 3.56 -0.99 -15.58
C THR A 122 4.05 -2.40 -15.28
N GLY A 123 3.12 -3.34 -15.28
CA GLY A 123 3.45 -4.74 -15.06
C GLY A 123 2.20 -5.60 -14.95
N GLU A 124 2.38 -6.92 -14.95
CA GLU A 124 1.27 -7.86 -14.86
C GLU A 124 0.43 -7.64 -13.59
N TYR A 125 1.08 -7.32 -12.48
CA TYR A 125 0.44 -7.05 -11.18
C TYR A 125 0.34 -5.56 -10.84
N ALA A 126 0.76 -4.67 -11.75
CA ALA A 126 0.78 -3.22 -11.57
C ALA A 126 -0.19 -2.54 -12.56
N THR A 127 0.21 -1.45 -13.22
CA THR A 127 -0.61 -0.81 -14.26
C THR A 127 -0.58 -1.63 -15.55
N ARG A 128 -1.75 -1.91 -16.11
CA ARG A 128 -1.92 -2.53 -17.42
C ARG A 128 -2.46 -1.47 -18.38
N VAL A 129 -1.87 -1.37 -19.57
CA VAL A 129 -2.22 -0.33 -20.54
C VAL A 129 -2.71 -0.97 -21.83
N ALA A 130 -3.76 -0.42 -22.41
CA ALA A 130 -4.21 -0.72 -23.76
C ALA A 130 -4.36 0.58 -24.56
N VAL A 131 -4.21 0.49 -25.88
CA VAL A 131 -4.38 1.63 -26.79
C VAL A 131 -5.41 1.28 -27.86
N VAL A 132 -6.39 2.16 -28.01
CA VAL A 132 -7.47 2.10 -28.99
C VAL A 132 -7.35 3.33 -29.89
N ASN A 133 -7.17 3.12 -31.17
CA ASN A 133 -7.07 4.16 -32.18
C ASN A 133 -8.37 4.22 -32.98
N TYR A 134 -8.96 5.40 -33.15
CA TYR A 134 -10.26 5.52 -33.83
C TYR A 134 -10.35 6.70 -34.81
N ALA A 135 -11.19 6.52 -35.83
CA ALA A 135 -11.66 7.55 -36.75
C ALA A 135 -13.10 7.19 -37.17
N SER A 136 -13.36 6.83 -38.43
CA SER A 136 -14.61 6.19 -38.87
C SER A 136 -14.73 4.74 -38.39
N THR A 137 -13.59 4.10 -38.14
CA THR A 137 -13.48 2.74 -37.61
C THR A 137 -12.65 2.77 -36.33
N VAL A 138 -12.76 1.71 -35.54
CA VAL A 138 -11.99 1.54 -34.31
C VAL A 138 -10.98 0.41 -34.51
N LYS A 139 -9.74 0.64 -34.13
CA LYS A 139 -8.66 -0.34 -34.16
C LYS A 139 -7.99 -0.40 -32.80
N THR A 140 -8.06 -1.57 -32.16
CA THR A 140 -7.28 -1.83 -30.93
C THR A 140 -5.83 -2.09 -31.33
N GLU A 141 -4.91 -1.20 -30.96
CA GLU A 141 -3.48 -1.31 -31.30
C GLU A 141 -2.79 -2.35 -30.42
N PHE A 142 -3.17 -2.43 -29.14
CA PHE A 142 -2.83 -3.54 -28.24
C PHE A 142 -3.75 -3.56 -27.01
N TYR A 143 -3.90 -4.75 -26.41
CA TYR A 143 -4.78 -5.02 -25.26
C TYR A 143 -4.02 -4.94 -23.92
N LEU A 144 -4.76 -4.97 -22.80
CA LEU A 144 -4.22 -4.85 -21.43
C LEU A 144 -3.27 -5.99 -21.04
N ASN A 145 -3.32 -7.12 -21.74
CA ASN A 145 -2.42 -8.28 -21.54
C ASN A 145 -1.37 -8.43 -22.65
N THR A 146 -1.21 -7.46 -23.55
CA THR A 146 -0.26 -7.58 -24.66
C THR A 146 1.17 -7.23 -24.23
N TYR A 147 1.33 -6.12 -23.51
CA TYR A 147 2.64 -5.64 -23.06
C TYR A 147 2.61 -5.32 -21.57
N PHE A 148 3.70 -5.63 -20.88
CA PHE A 148 3.90 -5.31 -19.46
C PHE A 148 5.16 -4.45 -19.22
N ASN A 149 5.84 -4.02 -20.28
CA ASN A 149 7.05 -3.23 -20.25
C ASN A 149 6.87 -1.90 -20.99
N ASN A 150 7.23 -0.80 -20.33
CA ASN A 150 7.17 0.56 -20.89
C ASN A 150 7.90 0.70 -22.23
N ALA A 151 9.07 0.10 -22.41
CA ALA A 151 9.85 0.21 -23.64
C ALA A 151 9.14 -0.43 -24.83
N GLU A 152 8.49 -1.58 -24.65
CA GLU A 152 7.73 -2.26 -25.71
C GLU A 152 6.46 -1.49 -26.05
N MET A 153 5.76 -0.96 -25.04
CA MET A 153 4.58 -0.12 -25.24
C MET A 153 4.91 1.17 -25.99
N LYS A 154 5.98 1.88 -25.60
CA LYS A 154 6.44 3.08 -26.31
C LYS A 154 6.82 2.78 -27.76
N LYS A 155 7.49 1.65 -28.00
CA LYS A 155 7.79 1.19 -29.36
C LYS A 155 6.50 0.93 -30.15
N ALA A 156 5.52 0.23 -29.58
CA ALA A 156 4.24 -0.03 -30.22
C ALA A 156 3.49 1.28 -30.54
N VAL A 157 3.44 2.23 -29.59
CA VAL A 157 2.84 3.56 -29.78
C VAL A 157 3.51 4.33 -30.92
N SER A 158 4.85 4.29 -31.01
CA SER A 158 5.59 4.99 -32.06
C SER A 158 5.27 4.48 -33.48
N MET A 159 4.81 3.24 -33.61
CA MET A 159 4.46 2.61 -34.89
C MET A 159 2.98 2.76 -35.27
N ILE A 160 2.15 3.36 -34.40
CA ILE A 160 0.74 3.60 -34.71
C ILE A 160 0.66 4.53 -35.91
N SER A 161 -0.10 4.08 -36.91
CA SER A 161 -0.46 4.88 -38.07
C SER A 161 -1.85 5.49 -37.86
N PRO A 162 -2.05 6.77 -38.19
CA PRO A 162 -3.38 7.37 -38.07
C PRO A 162 -4.36 6.65 -39.00
N LEU A 163 -5.60 6.51 -38.54
CA LEU A 163 -6.71 6.12 -39.39
C LEU A 163 -7.11 7.35 -40.23
N SER A 164 -8.22 7.23 -40.97
CA SER A 164 -8.69 8.33 -41.81
C SER A 164 -10.18 8.49 -41.72
N THR A 165 -10.59 9.77 -41.83
CA THR A 165 -11.97 10.24 -42.02
C THR A 165 -12.89 9.93 -40.85
N GLY A 166 -13.79 10.87 -40.52
CA GLY A 166 -14.84 10.70 -39.53
C GLY A 166 -14.33 10.57 -38.08
N THR A 167 -15.23 10.84 -37.12
CA THR A 167 -14.88 10.91 -35.69
C THR A 167 -15.96 10.17 -34.89
N MET A 168 -15.88 8.83 -34.90
CA MET A 168 -16.85 7.92 -34.25
C MET A 168 -16.44 7.63 -32.80
N THR A 169 -16.44 8.68 -31.97
CA THR A 169 -16.00 8.58 -30.57
C THR A 169 -16.91 7.69 -29.73
N GLY A 170 -18.21 7.68 -30.00
CA GLY A 170 -19.16 6.80 -29.31
C GLY A 170 -18.87 5.33 -29.59
N LEU A 171 -18.59 4.99 -30.84
CA LEU A 171 -18.14 3.65 -31.24
C LEU A 171 -16.84 3.27 -30.53
N ALA A 172 -15.87 4.19 -30.43
CA ALA A 172 -14.61 3.95 -29.72
C ALA A 172 -14.80 3.63 -28.23
N ILE A 173 -15.68 4.38 -27.55
CA ILE A 173 -16.06 4.10 -26.15
C ILE A 173 -16.73 2.74 -26.05
N GLN A 174 -17.65 2.42 -26.98
CA GLN A 174 -18.35 1.14 -26.99
C GLN A 174 -17.38 -0.04 -27.17
N THR A 175 -16.48 0.03 -28.14
CA THR A 175 -15.43 -0.99 -28.35
C THR A 175 -14.53 -1.14 -27.13
N ALA A 176 -14.17 -0.04 -26.46
CA ALA A 176 -13.39 -0.12 -25.23
C ALA A 176 -14.10 -0.93 -24.14
N ILE A 177 -15.41 -0.73 -23.96
CA ILE A 177 -16.22 -1.48 -22.99
C ILE A 177 -16.36 -2.95 -23.39
N GLU A 178 -16.70 -3.22 -24.65
CA GLU A 178 -17.12 -4.54 -25.13
C GLU A 178 -15.94 -5.47 -25.46
N GLU A 179 -14.78 -4.92 -25.82
CA GLU A 179 -13.62 -5.71 -26.25
C GLU A 179 -12.42 -5.56 -25.32
N VAL A 180 -12.10 -4.33 -24.88
CA VAL A 180 -10.83 -4.04 -24.20
C VAL A 180 -10.92 -4.19 -22.67
N PHE A 181 -11.99 -3.70 -22.04
CA PHE A 181 -12.25 -3.86 -20.61
C PHE A 181 -12.82 -5.23 -20.24
N THR A 182 -12.47 -6.26 -21.01
CA THR A 182 -12.88 -7.65 -20.78
C THR A 182 -11.77 -8.47 -20.13
N GLU A 183 -12.13 -9.51 -19.38
CA GLU A 183 -11.15 -10.43 -18.79
C GLU A 183 -10.26 -11.09 -19.87
N LYS A 184 -10.85 -11.41 -21.03
CA LYS A 184 -10.13 -11.98 -22.18
C LYS A 184 -9.05 -11.05 -22.71
N ALA A 185 -9.30 -9.74 -22.71
CA ALA A 185 -8.35 -8.71 -23.12
C ALA A 185 -7.38 -8.29 -22.00
N GLY A 186 -7.42 -8.94 -20.83
CA GLY A 186 -6.50 -8.67 -19.73
C GLY A 186 -7.03 -7.72 -18.67
N SER A 187 -8.30 -7.31 -18.75
CA SER A 187 -8.91 -6.52 -17.69
C SER A 187 -9.16 -7.35 -16.44
N ARG A 188 -8.85 -6.77 -15.27
CA ARG A 188 -8.98 -7.47 -13.99
C ARG A 188 -10.42 -7.44 -13.48
N ARG A 189 -10.79 -8.51 -12.79
CA ARG A 189 -12.15 -8.72 -12.25
C ARG A 189 -12.53 -7.62 -11.28
N ALA A 190 -13.81 -7.24 -11.28
CA ALA A 190 -14.35 -6.25 -10.35
C ALA A 190 -14.10 -6.61 -8.86
N ALA A 191 -14.09 -7.91 -8.52
CA ALA A 191 -13.83 -8.39 -7.16
C ALA A 191 -12.44 -8.02 -6.60
N LEU A 192 -11.46 -7.73 -7.48
CA LEU A 192 -10.13 -7.29 -7.08
C LEU A 192 -10.08 -5.79 -6.75
N GLY A 193 -11.16 -5.03 -7.02
CA GLY A 193 -11.23 -3.60 -6.75
C GLY A 193 -10.22 -2.76 -7.54
N ILE A 194 -9.73 -3.27 -8.67
CA ILE A 194 -8.80 -2.55 -9.54
C ILE A 194 -9.56 -1.47 -10.31
N PRO A 195 -9.14 -0.20 -10.26
CA PRO A 195 -9.76 0.88 -11.00
C PRO A 195 -9.57 0.68 -12.51
N LYS A 196 -10.63 0.98 -13.26
CA LYS A 196 -10.65 0.98 -14.73
C LYS A 196 -10.73 2.43 -15.19
N VAL A 197 -9.75 2.88 -15.96
CA VAL A 197 -9.67 4.28 -16.39
C VAL A 197 -9.54 4.33 -17.91
N ALA A 198 -10.34 5.18 -18.54
CA ALA A 198 -10.27 5.48 -19.97
C ALA A 198 -9.85 6.95 -20.16
N ILE A 199 -8.78 7.19 -20.91
CA ILE A 199 -8.39 8.54 -21.33
C ILE A 199 -8.72 8.69 -22.81
N ILE A 200 -9.62 9.60 -23.13
CA ILE A 200 -10.05 9.91 -24.50
C ILE A 200 -9.32 11.18 -24.94
N VAL A 201 -8.52 11.08 -26.01
CA VAL A 201 -7.83 12.21 -26.63
C VAL A 201 -8.49 12.51 -27.97
N THR A 202 -9.03 13.72 -28.14
CA THR A 202 -9.71 14.14 -29.38
C THR A 202 -9.52 15.63 -29.66
N ASP A 203 -9.48 16.00 -30.95
CA ASP A 203 -9.43 17.39 -31.40
C ASP A 203 -10.78 17.87 -31.98
N GLY A 204 -11.76 16.97 -32.07
CA GLY A 204 -12.92 17.12 -32.92
C GLY A 204 -14.24 16.93 -32.18
N ARG A 205 -15.33 17.25 -32.89
CA ARG A 205 -16.69 16.98 -32.43
C ARG A 205 -17.09 15.55 -32.86
N PRO A 206 -17.58 14.71 -31.94
CA PRO A 206 -18.10 13.39 -32.30
C PRO A 206 -19.20 13.48 -33.36
N GLN A 207 -19.19 12.53 -34.29
CA GLN A 207 -20.19 12.41 -35.36
C GLN A 207 -21.30 11.41 -35.01
N ASP A 208 -21.19 10.76 -33.85
CA ASP A 208 -22.12 9.80 -33.29
C ASP A 208 -22.58 10.19 -31.87
N ARG A 209 -23.43 9.36 -31.27
CA ARG A 209 -24.00 9.62 -29.93
C ARG A 209 -23.04 9.13 -28.85
N VAL A 210 -22.39 10.05 -28.15
CA VAL A 210 -21.44 9.73 -27.07
C VAL A 210 -22.08 9.64 -25.69
N GLN A 211 -23.20 10.32 -25.45
CA GLN A 211 -23.77 10.48 -24.11
C GLN A 211 -24.20 9.14 -23.48
N ASP A 212 -24.93 8.31 -24.23
CA ASP A 212 -25.49 7.06 -23.73
C ASP A 212 -24.39 6.01 -23.47
N VAL A 213 -23.40 5.93 -24.36
CA VAL A 213 -22.26 5.00 -24.23
C VAL A 213 -21.30 5.43 -23.13
N ALA A 214 -21.03 6.73 -22.97
CA ALA A 214 -20.24 7.24 -21.86
C ALA A 214 -20.96 7.00 -20.51
N ALA A 215 -22.29 7.20 -20.45
CA ALA A 215 -23.07 6.87 -19.27
C ALA A 215 -23.01 5.37 -18.92
N ARG A 216 -23.04 4.50 -19.94
CA ARG A 216 -22.86 3.06 -19.75
C ARG A 216 -21.47 2.70 -19.22
N ALA A 217 -20.41 3.26 -19.78
CA ALA A 217 -19.04 3.07 -19.27
C ALA A 217 -18.94 3.49 -17.79
N ARG A 218 -19.47 4.67 -17.43
CA ARG A 218 -19.48 5.15 -16.04
C ARG A 218 -20.28 4.23 -15.11
N ALA A 219 -21.42 3.70 -15.56
CA ALA A 219 -22.21 2.73 -14.81
C ALA A 219 -21.47 1.39 -14.59
N MET A 220 -20.50 1.06 -15.46
CA MET A 220 -19.59 -0.08 -15.31
C MET A 220 -18.35 0.24 -14.46
N ASN A 221 -18.37 1.37 -13.75
CA ASN A 221 -17.28 1.84 -12.89
C ASN A 221 -15.96 2.06 -13.67
N ILE A 222 -16.08 2.51 -14.93
CA ILE A 222 -14.98 3.00 -15.75
C ILE A 222 -14.94 4.53 -15.60
N GLU A 223 -13.81 5.05 -15.14
CA GLU A 223 -13.57 6.48 -14.97
C GLU A 223 -13.07 7.07 -16.29
N ILE A 224 -13.75 8.07 -16.83
CA ILE A 224 -13.44 8.64 -18.14
C ILE A 224 -12.82 10.02 -17.98
N TYR A 225 -11.62 10.19 -18.51
CA TYR A 225 -10.91 11.45 -18.65
C TYR A 225 -10.99 11.89 -20.12
N ALA A 226 -11.48 13.09 -20.38
CA ALA A 226 -11.59 13.65 -21.72
C ALA A 226 -10.54 14.75 -21.91
N VAL A 227 -9.65 14.56 -22.89
CA VAL A 227 -8.55 15.46 -23.24
C VAL A 227 -8.82 16.04 -24.63
N GLY A 228 -9.18 17.32 -24.66
CA GLY A 228 -9.34 18.09 -25.87
C GLY A 228 -8.02 18.69 -26.36
N VAL A 229 -7.73 18.58 -27.65
CA VAL A 229 -6.56 19.19 -28.30
C VAL A 229 -7.01 20.25 -29.31
N ASP A 230 -6.33 21.40 -29.34
CA ASP A 230 -6.53 22.52 -30.30
C ASP A 230 -7.97 23.07 -30.39
N ARG A 231 -8.86 22.43 -31.18
CA ARG A 231 -10.23 22.89 -31.49
C ARG A 231 -11.33 22.02 -30.90
N ALA A 232 -11.00 21.20 -29.91
CA ALA A 232 -11.94 20.26 -29.32
C ALA A 232 -13.20 20.95 -28.76
N ASP A 233 -14.37 20.33 -28.98
CA ASP A 233 -15.64 20.86 -28.50
C ASP A 233 -15.81 20.55 -27.00
N MET A 234 -15.69 21.59 -26.15
CA MET A 234 -15.80 21.45 -24.69
C MET A 234 -17.12 20.84 -24.23
N LYS A 235 -18.22 21.08 -24.94
CA LYS A 235 -19.52 20.49 -24.61
C LYS A 235 -19.50 18.97 -24.79
N SER A 236 -18.92 18.51 -25.89
CA SER A 236 -18.75 17.08 -26.17
C SER A 236 -17.82 16.41 -25.16
N LEU A 237 -16.70 17.05 -24.78
CA LEU A 237 -15.79 16.52 -23.76
C LEU A 237 -16.48 16.32 -22.41
N ARG A 238 -17.30 17.30 -21.98
CA ARG A 238 -18.07 17.22 -20.73
C ARG A 238 -19.13 16.13 -20.73
N LEU A 239 -19.70 15.78 -21.89
CA LEU A 239 -20.68 14.69 -21.99
C LEU A 239 -20.02 13.30 -21.83
N MET A 240 -18.75 13.19 -22.23
CA MET A 240 -17.99 11.94 -22.17
C MET A 240 -17.34 11.72 -20.80
N ALA A 241 -16.75 12.76 -20.21
CA ALA A 241 -16.00 12.67 -18.96
C ALA A 241 -16.84 12.21 -17.76
N SER A 242 -16.15 11.70 -16.74
CA SER A 242 -16.73 11.45 -15.42
C SER A 242 -16.84 12.74 -14.59
N GLU A 243 -17.68 12.71 -13.56
CA GLU A 243 -17.75 13.78 -12.55
C GLU A 243 -16.68 13.58 -11.47
N PRO A 244 -16.13 14.67 -10.87
CA PRO A 244 -16.36 16.07 -11.20
C PRO A 244 -15.64 16.50 -12.48
N LEU A 245 -16.32 17.27 -13.34
CA LEU A 245 -15.78 17.67 -14.64
C LEU A 245 -14.46 18.45 -14.58
N ASP A 246 -14.21 19.23 -13.53
CA ASP A 246 -12.98 20.02 -13.37
C ASP A 246 -11.72 19.14 -13.12
N ASP A 247 -11.93 17.87 -12.78
CA ASP A 247 -10.86 16.88 -12.62
C ASP A 247 -10.75 15.89 -13.78
N HIS A 248 -11.76 15.83 -14.66
CA HIS A 248 -11.83 14.84 -15.73
C HIS A 248 -11.85 15.44 -17.13
N VAL A 249 -12.00 16.76 -17.28
CA VAL A 249 -11.96 17.44 -18.57
C VAL A 249 -10.73 18.32 -18.65
N PHE A 250 -9.92 18.08 -19.66
CA PHE A 250 -8.68 18.80 -19.90
C PHE A 250 -8.69 19.38 -21.30
N TYR A 251 -8.25 20.62 -21.43
CA TYR A 251 -8.10 21.29 -22.71
C TYR A 251 -6.65 21.72 -22.89
N VAL A 252 -6.02 21.24 -23.95
CA VAL A 252 -4.61 21.42 -24.24
C VAL A 252 -4.48 22.35 -25.45
N GLU A 253 -4.29 23.65 -25.18
CA GLU A 253 -3.93 24.64 -26.23
C GLU A 253 -2.43 24.60 -26.56
N THR A 254 -1.60 24.24 -25.58
CA THR A 254 -0.14 24.14 -25.71
C THR A 254 0.40 22.99 -24.85
N TYR A 255 1.51 22.38 -25.29
CA TYR A 255 2.13 21.19 -24.71
C TYR A 255 2.38 21.23 -23.18
N GLY A 256 2.44 22.41 -22.54
CA GLY A 256 2.63 22.52 -21.09
C GLY A 256 1.47 22.00 -20.22
N VAL A 257 0.30 21.71 -20.82
CA VAL A 257 -0.85 21.14 -20.09
C VAL A 257 -0.75 19.61 -19.96
N ILE A 258 0.06 18.95 -20.80
CA ILE A 258 0.32 17.51 -20.72
C ILE A 258 0.99 17.15 -19.41
N GLU A 259 1.98 17.93 -18.97
CA GLU A 259 2.63 17.71 -17.67
C GLU A 259 1.64 17.87 -16.51
N LYS A 260 0.69 18.82 -16.60
CA LYS A 260 -0.38 18.97 -15.59
C LYS A 260 -1.31 17.77 -15.56
N LEU A 261 -1.63 17.20 -16.72
CA LEU A 261 -2.40 15.96 -16.80
C LEU A 261 -1.62 14.82 -16.15
N THR A 262 -0.36 14.61 -16.55
CA THR A 262 0.50 13.56 -16.00
C THR A 262 0.72 13.74 -14.49
N LEU A 263 0.85 14.96 -13.99
CA LEU A 263 0.98 15.28 -12.57
C LEU A 263 -0.33 15.06 -11.80
N LYS A 264 -1.48 15.54 -12.31
CA LYS A 264 -2.80 15.26 -11.70
C LYS A 264 -3.11 13.77 -11.73
N PHE A 265 -2.81 13.08 -12.82
CA PHE A 265 -2.97 11.64 -12.93
C PHE A 265 -2.06 10.97 -11.91
N ARG A 266 -0.79 11.36 -11.80
CA ARG A 266 0.11 10.88 -10.75
C ARG A 266 -0.47 11.11 -9.36
N GLU A 267 -0.97 12.30 -9.04
CA GLU A 267 -1.55 12.62 -7.72
C GLU A 267 -2.86 11.86 -7.43
N SER A 268 -3.75 11.72 -8.41
CA SER A 268 -5.01 10.96 -8.31
C SER A 268 -4.76 9.45 -8.18
N LEU A 269 -3.72 8.94 -8.86
CA LEU A 269 -3.30 7.54 -8.85
C LEU A 269 -2.37 7.19 -7.69
N CYS A 270 -1.73 8.21 -7.13
CA CYS A 270 -1.07 8.15 -5.84
C CYS A 270 -2.15 8.07 -4.79
N GLY A 271 -2.69 6.87 -4.57
CA GLY A 271 -3.39 6.60 -3.33
C GLY A 271 -2.39 6.94 -2.24
N ILE A 272 -2.59 8.08 -1.57
CA ILE A 272 -1.77 8.51 -0.46
C ILE A 272 -1.69 7.31 0.46
N ASP A 273 -0.51 6.70 0.51
CA ASP A 273 -0.27 5.61 1.44
C ASP A 273 -0.16 6.29 2.80
N ALA A 274 -1.31 6.52 3.43
CA ALA A 274 -1.40 7.16 4.72
C ALA A 274 -0.53 6.41 5.76
N CYS A 275 -0.29 5.12 5.53
CA CYS A 275 0.69 4.33 6.27
C CYS A 275 2.15 4.76 6.00
N SER A 276 2.54 4.98 4.74
CA SER A 276 3.90 5.46 4.39
C SER A 276 4.15 6.94 4.74
N MET A 277 3.11 7.74 4.94
CA MET A 277 3.26 9.12 5.44
C MET A 277 3.70 9.21 6.90
N GLY A 278 3.67 8.11 7.65
CA GLY A 278 4.00 8.08 9.08
C GLY A 278 3.05 8.89 9.96
N ARG A 279 1.86 9.26 9.45
CA ARG A 279 0.82 10.02 10.16
C ARG A 279 -0.38 9.16 10.57
N HIS A 280 -0.17 7.87 10.77
CA HIS A 280 -1.21 6.95 11.23
C HIS A 280 -1.05 6.66 12.71
N ASP A 281 -2.18 6.53 13.41
CA ASP A 281 -2.20 6.26 14.85
C ASP A 281 -2.40 4.76 15.15
N CYS A 282 -2.17 3.89 14.17
CA CYS A 282 -2.29 2.44 14.36
C CYS A 282 -1.19 1.92 15.30
N GLU A 283 -1.61 1.20 16.35
CA GLU A 283 -0.67 0.57 17.30
C GLU A 283 0.15 -0.55 16.64
N HIS A 284 -0.46 -1.33 15.75
CA HIS A 284 0.18 -2.50 15.13
C HIS A 284 0.37 -2.36 13.62
N ILE A 285 -0.65 -2.69 12.83
CA ILE A 285 -0.56 -2.76 11.38
C ILE A 285 -1.44 -1.67 10.80
N CYS A 286 -0.87 -0.79 9.98
CA CYS A 286 -1.63 0.17 9.19
C CYS A 286 -1.93 -0.43 7.80
N VAL A 287 -3.17 -0.30 7.34
CA VAL A 287 -3.58 -0.69 5.99
C VAL A 287 -4.18 0.51 5.28
N SER A 288 -3.55 0.94 4.19
CA SER A 288 -3.99 2.10 3.41
C SER A 288 -5.22 1.80 2.55
N LYS A 289 -6.18 2.73 2.59
CA LYS A 289 -7.42 2.75 1.80
C LYS A 289 -7.46 4.08 1.03
N LYS A 290 -8.23 4.21 -0.06
CA LYS A 290 -8.32 5.46 -0.85
C LYS A 290 -8.52 6.68 0.08
N ASP A 291 -7.54 7.57 0.10
CA ASP A 291 -7.41 8.77 0.96
C ASP A 291 -7.56 8.56 2.49
N SER A 292 -7.35 7.33 2.97
CA SER A 292 -7.58 6.96 4.37
C SER A 292 -6.72 5.77 4.79
N TYR A 293 -6.81 5.37 6.05
CA TYR A 293 -6.21 4.13 6.54
C TYR A 293 -7.15 3.47 7.55
N PHE A 294 -6.93 2.20 7.79
CA PHE A 294 -7.51 1.50 8.92
C PHE A 294 -6.47 0.63 9.58
N CYS A 295 -6.63 0.41 10.87
CA CYS A 295 -5.68 -0.37 11.65
C CYS A 295 -6.11 -1.84 11.70
N LYS A 296 -5.11 -2.71 11.69
CA LYS A 296 -5.25 -4.14 11.96
C LYS A 296 -4.32 -4.51 13.10
N CYS A 297 -4.70 -5.56 13.82
CA CYS A 297 -3.88 -6.12 14.88
C CYS A 297 -3.12 -7.35 14.38
N ARG A 298 -1.96 -7.61 14.99
CA ARG A 298 -1.20 -8.85 14.78
C ARG A 298 -1.94 -10.04 15.41
N ASP A 299 -1.56 -11.24 15.03
CA ASP A 299 -2.15 -12.47 15.58
C ASP A 299 -2.10 -12.49 17.11
N GLY A 300 -3.21 -12.88 17.74
CA GLY A 300 -3.38 -12.85 19.20
C GLY A 300 -3.90 -11.53 19.78
N TYR A 301 -4.29 -10.57 18.93
CA TYR A 301 -4.83 -9.27 19.33
C TYR A 301 -6.14 -8.94 18.60
N THR A 302 -7.03 -8.22 19.27
CA THR A 302 -8.29 -7.70 18.73
C THR A 302 -8.24 -6.18 18.65
N LEU A 303 -8.83 -5.62 17.59
CA LEU A 303 -8.90 -4.17 17.41
C LEU A 303 -9.92 -3.58 18.38
N ASN A 304 -9.51 -2.54 19.09
CA ASN A 304 -10.34 -1.87 20.08
C ASN A 304 -11.41 -0.97 19.43
N PRO A 305 -12.43 -0.53 20.20
CA PRO A 305 -13.49 0.34 19.69
C PRO A 305 -13.01 1.67 19.10
N ASP A 306 -11.83 2.14 19.50
CA ASP A 306 -11.17 3.33 18.96
C ASP A 306 -10.64 3.15 17.52
N LYS A 307 -10.67 1.91 16.99
CA LYS A 307 -10.18 1.48 15.67
C LYS A 307 -8.68 1.73 15.45
N LYS A 308 -7.92 1.96 16.51
CA LYS A 308 -6.50 2.36 16.47
C LYS A 308 -5.62 1.45 17.34
N THR A 309 -6.09 1.14 18.54
CA THR A 309 -5.34 0.31 19.50
C THR A 309 -5.78 -1.15 19.43
N CYS A 310 -4.90 -2.03 19.92
CA CYS A 310 -5.03 -3.47 19.84
C CYS A 310 -4.89 -4.07 21.24
N SER A 311 -5.97 -4.61 21.79
CA SER A 311 -5.90 -5.37 23.04
C SER A 311 -5.63 -6.84 22.74
N ARG A 312 -4.83 -7.49 23.59
CA ARG A 312 -4.61 -8.93 23.49
C ARG A 312 -5.93 -9.68 23.58
N ILE A 313 -6.10 -10.68 22.73
CA ILE A 313 -7.23 -11.60 22.83
C ILE A 313 -7.04 -12.39 24.12
N ASP A 314 -7.93 -12.16 25.08
CA ASP A 314 -8.02 -12.99 26.27
C ASP A 314 -8.76 -14.29 25.90
N ILE A 315 -7.98 -15.34 25.62
CA ILE A 315 -8.49 -16.65 25.22
C ILE A 315 -9.36 -17.26 26.33
N CYS A 316 -9.11 -16.91 27.60
CA CYS A 316 -9.95 -17.30 28.73
C CYS A 316 -11.30 -16.56 28.73
N ALA A 317 -11.32 -15.27 28.40
CA ALA A 317 -12.56 -14.48 28.31
C ALA A 317 -13.48 -14.90 27.15
N LEU A 318 -12.94 -15.53 26.10
CA LEU A 318 -13.73 -16.07 24.99
C LEU A 318 -14.57 -17.31 25.38
N GLY A 319 -14.32 -17.91 26.56
CA GLY A 319 -15.07 -19.06 27.07
C GLY A 319 -14.91 -20.36 26.26
N ARG A 320 -14.01 -20.39 25.28
CA ARG A 320 -13.73 -21.56 24.40
C ARG A 320 -12.38 -22.21 24.69
N HIS A 321 -11.80 -21.96 25.86
CA HIS A 321 -10.47 -22.44 26.25
C HIS A 321 -10.43 -23.93 26.65
N GLY A 322 -11.57 -24.54 27.00
CA GLY A 322 -11.66 -25.98 27.28
C GLY A 322 -10.84 -26.45 28.49
N CYS A 323 -10.57 -25.57 29.45
CA CYS A 323 -9.99 -25.94 30.74
C CYS A 323 -11.09 -26.48 31.66
N GLU A 324 -10.85 -27.60 32.32
CA GLU A 324 -11.81 -28.18 33.27
C GLU A 324 -12.01 -27.29 34.50
N HIS A 325 -10.93 -26.66 34.99
CA HIS A 325 -10.96 -25.82 36.19
C HIS A 325 -10.66 -24.35 35.91
N ILE A 326 -9.39 -23.94 35.95
CA ILE A 326 -9.00 -22.53 35.90
C ILE A 326 -8.26 -22.29 34.58
N CYS A 327 -8.61 -21.22 33.85
CA CYS A 327 -7.85 -20.76 32.69
C CYS A 327 -7.00 -19.56 33.09
N VAL A 328 -5.72 -19.56 32.72
CA VAL A 328 -4.81 -18.43 32.93
C VAL A 328 -4.22 -18.01 31.59
N SER A 329 -4.50 -16.77 31.18
CA SER A 329 -3.93 -16.19 29.96
C SER A 329 -2.45 -15.86 30.16
N SER A 330 -1.61 -16.31 29.23
CA SER A 330 -0.15 -16.09 29.19
C SER A 330 0.25 -15.50 27.82
N ASP A 331 1.43 -14.90 27.66
CA ASP A 331 1.87 -14.21 26.43
C ASP A 331 1.55 -14.93 25.10
N GLY A 332 0.45 -14.53 24.45
CA GLY A 332 -0.08 -15.11 23.20
C GLY A 332 -0.75 -16.49 23.31
N SER A 333 -0.94 -17.03 24.52
CA SER A 333 -1.45 -18.39 24.78
C SER A 333 -2.28 -18.46 26.07
N TYR A 334 -2.72 -19.64 26.47
CA TYR A 334 -3.36 -19.90 27.75
C TYR A 334 -2.85 -21.20 28.36
N THR A 335 -2.87 -21.26 29.69
CA THR A 335 -2.53 -22.45 30.46
C THR A 335 -3.67 -22.78 31.40
N CYS A 336 -4.12 -24.03 31.39
CA CYS A 336 -5.09 -24.50 32.37
C CYS A 336 -4.39 -24.79 33.71
N LYS A 337 -5.02 -24.42 34.82
CA LYS A 337 -4.61 -24.75 36.17
C LYS A 337 -5.73 -25.49 36.90
N CYS A 338 -5.33 -26.34 37.83
CA CYS A 338 -6.26 -27.08 38.68
C CYS A 338 -6.46 -26.37 40.03
N ARG A 339 -7.63 -26.60 40.64
CA ARG A 339 -7.92 -26.17 42.02
C ARG A 339 -7.10 -27.02 43.01
N ASN A 340 -6.98 -26.56 44.26
CA ASN A 340 -6.24 -27.29 45.30
C ASN A 340 -6.71 -28.74 45.44
N GLY A 341 -5.76 -29.68 45.54
CA GLY A 341 -6.02 -31.12 45.63
C GLY A 341 -6.22 -31.83 44.29
N TYR A 342 -5.89 -31.17 43.18
CA TYR A 342 -5.96 -31.73 41.83
C TYR A 342 -4.67 -31.43 41.06
N THR A 343 -4.22 -32.39 40.24
CA THR A 343 -3.08 -32.27 39.35
C THR A 343 -3.53 -32.19 37.89
N LEU A 344 -2.85 -31.34 37.11
CA LEU A 344 -3.14 -31.15 35.69
C LEU A 344 -2.70 -32.40 34.93
N ASN A 345 -3.62 -32.99 34.19
CA ASN A 345 -3.37 -34.19 33.40
C ASN A 345 -2.44 -33.90 32.20
N PRO A 346 -1.84 -34.94 31.59
CA PRO A 346 -0.97 -34.80 30.42
C PRO A 346 -1.64 -34.11 29.21
N ASP A 347 -2.97 -34.11 29.15
CA ASP A 347 -3.75 -33.41 28.11
C ASP A 347 -3.74 -31.88 28.26
N LYS A 348 -3.15 -31.36 29.36
CA LYS A 348 -3.04 -29.94 29.73
C LYS A 348 -4.38 -29.23 29.87
N LYS A 349 -5.49 -29.96 30.02
CA LYS A 349 -6.86 -29.42 30.05
C LYS A 349 -7.69 -29.95 31.21
N THR A 350 -7.57 -31.24 31.52
CA THR A 350 -8.32 -31.90 32.59
C THR A 350 -7.50 -32.02 33.88
N CYS A 351 -8.17 -32.21 34.99
CA CYS A 351 -7.62 -32.21 36.33
C CYS A 351 -8.01 -33.49 37.07
N SER A 352 -7.04 -34.33 37.40
CA SER A 352 -7.29 -35.50 38.25
C SER A 352 -7.10 -35.14 39.71
N GLN A 353 -7.98 -35.63 40.58
CA GLN A 353 -7.82 -35.43 42.01
C GLN A 353 -6.50 -36.09 42.44
N GLU A 354 -5.67 -35.37 43.18
CA GLU A 354 -4.58 -35.99 43.91
C GLU A 354 -5.24 -36.97 44.87
N VAL A 355 -5.18 -38.26 44.52
CA VAL A 355 -5.52 -39.32 45.45
C VAL A 355 -4.57 -39.10 46.61
N ARG A 356 -5.06 -38.49 47.69
CA ARG A 356 -4.44 -38.67 48.99
C ARG A 356 -4.41 -40.18 49.15
N ARG A 357 -3.25 -40.79 48.89
CA ARG A 357 -2.94 -42.08 49.49
C ARG A 357 -3.02 -41.80 50.98
N VAL A 358 -4.20 -42.01 51.54
CA VAL A 358 -4.24 -42.69 52.82
C VAL A 358 -3.46 -43.96 52.52
N VAL A 359 -2.18 -43.95 52.88
CA VAL A 359 -1.43 -45.18 52.99
C VAL A 359 -2.26 -45.95 54.02
N GLN A 360 -3.14 -46.82 53.56
CA GLN A 360 -3.51 -47.97 54.37
C GLN A 360 -2.19 -48.72 54.49
N VAL A 361 -1.51 -48.45 55.61
CA VAL A 361 -0.41 -49.28 56.05
C VAL A 361 -1.07 -50.63 56.30
N GLU A 362 -1.03 -51.52 55.30
CA GLU A 362 -1.21 -52.94 55.57
C GLU A 362 -0.12 -53.33 56.56
N ASP A 363 -0.56 -53.59 57.78
CA ASP A 363 0.13 -54.21 58.92
C ASP A 363 1.63 -54.54 58.73
N PRO A 364 2.56 -53.80 59.34
CA PRO A 364 3.92 -54.27 59.56
C PRO A 364 4.04 -54.79 61.00
N CYS A 365 3.10 -55.63 61.46
CA CYS A 365 3.21 -56.27 62.77
C CYS A 365 4.11 -57.53 62.71
N LYS A 366 5.42 -57.28 62.64
CA LYS A 366 6.46 -58.17 63.22
C LYS A 366 7.23 -57.46 64.34
N CYS A 367 6.59 -56.52 65.03
CA CYS A 367 7.22 -55.73 66.09
C CYS A 367 7.21 -56.40 67.47
N GLU A 368 6.39 -57.42 67.71
CA GLU A 368 6.34 -58.06 69.05
C GLU A 368 7.68 -58.67 69.46
N ALA A 369 8.39 -59.33 68.55
CA ALA A 369 9.71 -59.89 68.82
C ALA A 369 10.77 -58.81 69.08
N LEU A 370 10.71 -57.68 68.36
CA LEU A 370 11.66 -56.58 68.51
C LEU A 370 11.42 -55.80 69.81
N VAL A 371 10.16 -55.56 70.17
CA VAL A 371 9.79 -54.90 71.43
C VAL A 371 10.12 -55.80 72.63
N ALA A 372 9.92 -57.11 72.51
CA ALA A 372 10.33 -58.07 73.53
C ALA A 372 11.86 -58.09 73.71
N PHE A 373 12.63 -58.06 72.62
CA PHE A 373 14.09 -57.96 72.67
C PHE A 373 14.54 -56.64 73.32
N GLN A 374 13.94 -55.51 72.93
CA GLN A 374 14.28 -54.19 73.48
C GLN A 374 14.00 -54.09 74.99
N ARG A 375 12.87 -54.65 75.46
CA ARG A 375 12.57 -54.73 76.90
C ARG A 375 13.58 -55.59 77.65
N LYS A 376 14.00 -56.72 77.05
CA LYS A 376 14.99 -57.62 77.66
C LYS A 376 16.40 -57.01 77.73
N VAL A 377 16.77 -56.23 76.72
CA VAL A 377 18.03 -55.46 76.72
C VAL A 377 17.99 -54.35 77.77
N ASN A 378 16.91 -53.57 77.83
CA ASN A 378 16.79 -52.48 78.80
C ASN A 378 16.84 -52.97 80.25
N THR A 379 16.16 -54.08 80.56
CA THR A 379 16.22 -54.69 81.90
C THR A 379 17.62 -55.20 82.27
N HIS A 380 18.41 -55.69 81.30
CA HIS A 380 19.81 -56.04 81.55
C HIS A 380 20.69 -54.82 81.78
N ILE A 381 20.47 -53.75 81.02
CA ILE A 381 21.19 -52.48 81.20
C ILE A 381 20.91 -51.92 82.60
N GLU A 382 19.65 -51.85 83.03
CA GLU A 382 19.28 -51.38 84.37
C GLU A 382 19.93 -52.20 85.50
N SER A 383 19.96 -53.52 85.36
CA SER A 383 20.63 -54.43 86.31
C SER A 383 22.14 -54.19 86.40
N LEU A 384 22.81 -54.00 85.26
CA LEU A 384 24.24 -53.68 85.21
C LEU A 384 24.52 -52.30 85.83
N THR A 385 23.67 -51.31 85.54
CA THR A 385 23.81 -49.95 86.05
C THR A 385 23.68 -49.93 87.58
N SER A 386 22.71 -50.68 88.13
CA SER A 386 22.54 -50.85 89.58
C SER A 386 23.75 -51.51 90.26
N ARG A 387 24.31 -52.56 89.64
CA ARG A 387 25.54 -53.20 90.15
C ARG A 387 26.75 -52.26 90.12
N LEU A 388 26.86 -51.46 89.06
CA LEU A 388 27.93 -50.47 88.93
C LEU A 388 27.83 -49.42 90.04
N GLU A 389 26.64 -48.86 90.28
CA GLU A 389 26.41 -47.93 91.39
C GLU A 389 26.75 -48.54 92.75
N GLN A 390 26.40 -49.81 92.96
CA GLN A 390 26.69 -50.50 94.22
C GLN A 390 28.20 -50.68 94.44
N LEU A 391 28.96 -50.95 93.38
CA LEU A 391 30.43 -51.00 93.42
C LEU A 391 31.04 -49.60 93.63
N THR A 392 30.52 -48.57 92.97
CA THR A 392 30.95 -47.18 93.17
C THR A 392 30.74 -46.73 94.62
N ARG A 393 29.58 -47.04 95.22
CA ARG A 393 29.32 -46.74 96.63
C ARG A 393 30.27 -47.51 97.56
N LYS A 394 30.55 -48.79 97.26
CA LYS A 394 31.53 -49.58 98.02
C LYS A 394 32.93 -48.97 97.93
N LEU A 395 33.38 -48.55 96.75
CA LEU A 395 34.67 -47.87 96.57
C LEU A 395 34.73 -46.55 97.35
N GLN A 396 33.70 -45.71 97.29
CA GLN A 396 33.64 -44.48 98.07
C GLN A 396 33.67 -44.74 99.59
N THR A 397 33.09 -45.84 100.08
CA THR A 397 33.21 -46.21 101.50
C THR A 397 34.59 -46.73 101.88
N TYR A 398 35.34 -47.32 100.95
CA TYR A 398 36.75 -47.70 101.18
C TYR A 398 37.67 -46.47 101.19
N GLU A 399 37.47 -45.51 100.28
CA GLU A 399 38.24 -44.26 100.25
C GLU A 399 38.06 -43.42 101.51
N ARG A 400 36.87 -43.41 102.13
CA ARG A 400 36.63 -42.69 103.40
C ARG A 400 37.19 -43.39 104.64
N ARG A 401 37.74 -44.59 104.51
CA ARG A 401 38.33 -45.38 105.61
C ARG A 401 39.86 -45.39 105.61
N GLN A 402 40.49 -44.75 104.61
CA GLN A 402 41.90 -44.33 104.65
C GLN A 402 41.96 -42.83 104.94
#